data_AF-S3B8Z8-F1
#
_entry.id   AF-S3B8Z8-F1
#
_cell.length_a   1.000
_cell.length_b   1.000
_cell.length_c   1.000
_cell.angle_alpha   90.00
_cell.angle_beta   90.00
_cell.angle_gamma   90.00
#
_symmetry.space_group_name_H-M   'P 1'
#
loop_
_entity.id
_entity.type
_entity.pdbx_description
1 polymer ?
#
loop_
_entity_poly.entity_id
_entity_poly.type
_entity_poly.pdbx_seq_one_letter_code
_entity_poly.pdbx_strand_id
1 'polypeptide(L)'
;MKIQNNNLRSLESLYLPIMWSLILSLLAKKHKLLTKNMRQKEESNEVPYNENIFSCIEYDLEGNEKNKLIRNYSPNGEWKTIFYHNGKPSHIVRKECTIVEN
;
A
#
# COMPACT_ATOMS: atom_id res chain seq x y z
N MET A 1 -45.66 41.37 -11.18
CA MET A 1 -44.42 40.96 -11.87
C MET A 1 -43.78 39.82 -11.06
N LYS A 2 -44.03 38.55 -11.44
CA LYS A 2 -43.55 37.33 -10.75
C LYS A 2 -42.34 36.77 -11.51
N ILE A 3 -41.14 37.29 -11.28
CA ILE A 3 -39.92 36.78 -11.93
C ILE A 3 -38.76 36.78 -10.93
N GLN A 4 -38.88 36.06 -9.81
CA GLN A 4 -37.74 35.82 -8.91
C GLN A 4 -37.68 34.41 -8.28
N ASN A 5 -38.76 33.61 -8.29
CA ASN A 5 -38.76 32.28 -7.64
C ASN A 5 -38.29 31.11 -8.51
N ASN A 6 -38.16 31.27 -9.82
CA ASN A 6 -37.83 30.15 -10.71
C ASN A 6 -36.32 29.86 -10.75
N ASN A 7 -35.48 30.88 -10.51
CA ASN A 7 -34.02 30.75 -10.58
C ASN A 7 -33.43 30.08 -9.33
N LEU A 8 -34.00 30.33 -8.13
CA LEU A 8 -33.56 29.64 -6.91
C LEU A 8 -33.92 28.15 -6.92
N ARG A 9 -35.15 27.79 -7.35
CA ARG A 9 -35.54 26.38 -7.51
C ARG A 9 -34.72 25.65 -8.57
N SER A 10 -34.32 26.32 -9.65
CA SER A 10 -33.48 25.69 -10.68
C SER A 10 -32.05 25.48 -10.20
N LEU A 11 -31.49 26.42 -9.42
CA LEU A 11 -30.19 26.27 -8.77
C LEU A 11 -30.16 25.11 -7.76
N GLU A 12 -31.19 24.98 -6.92
CA GLU A 12 -31.34 23.84 -6.00
C GLU A 12 -31.51 22.51 -6.75
N SER A 13 -32.27 22.52 -7.85
CA SER A 13 -32.48 21.36 -8.72
C SER A 13 -31.19 20.87 -9.40
N LEU A 14 -30.24 21.76 -9.70
CA LEU A 14 -28.95 21.38 -10.29
C LEU A 14 -27.88 21.07 -9.23
N TYR A 15 -27.95 21.72 -8.06
CA TYR A 15 -26.94 21.55 -7.01
C TYR A 15 -26.99 20.15 -6.36
N LEU A 16 -28.19 19.68 -6.04
CA LEU A 16 -28.39 18.37 -5.40
C LEU A 16 -27.78 17.19 -6.19
N PRO A 17 -28.02 17.03 -7.51
CA PRO A 17 -27.44 15.92 -8.26
C PRO A 17 -25.92 16.03 -8.42
N ILE A 18 -25.36 17.25 -8.52
CA ILE A 18 -23.90 17.46 -8.61
C ILE A 18 -23.23 17.06 -7.30
N MET A 19 -23.77 17.51 -6.17
CA MET A 19 -23.25 17.14 -4.85
C MET A 19 -23.34 15.63 -4.60
N TRP A 20 -24.45 15.00 -5.01
CA TRP A 20 -24.61 13.55 -4.91
C TRP A 20 -23.57 12.79 -5.75
N SER A 21 -23.28 13.26 -6.96
CA SER A 21 -22.25 12.69 -7.83
C SER A 21 -20.85 12.80 -7.20
N LEU A 22 -20.52 13.93 -6.58
CA LEU A 22 -19.26 14.13 -5.88
C LEU A 22 -19.12 13.21 -4.67
N ILE A 23 -20.19 13.07 -3.86
CA ILE A 23 -20.22 12.17 -2.70
C ILE A 23 -20.03 10.72 -3.16
N LEU A 24 -20.72 10.30 -4.23
CA LEU A 24 -20.59 8.94 -4.78
C LEU A 24 -19.18 8.68 -5.32
N SER A 25 -18.56 9.66 -5.99
CA SER A 25 -17.17 9.59 -6.46
C SER A 25 -16.18 9.43 -5.32
N LEU A 26 -16.36 10.19 -4.23
CA LEU A 26 -15.54 10.08 -3.02
C LEU A 26 -15.72 8.72 -2.34
N LEU A 27 -16.96 8.23 -2.24
CA LEU A 27 -17.27 6.92 -1.66
C LEU A 27 -16.62 5.79 -2.48
N ALA A 28 -16.72 5.87 -3.81
CA ALA A 28 -16.14 4.90 -4.73
C ALA A 28 -14.60 4.90 -4.64
N LYS A 29 -13.96 6.07 -4.56
CA LYS A 29 -12.50 6.17 -4.33
C LYS A 29 -12.08 5.57 -2.99
N LYS A 30 -12.81 5.86 -1.91
CA LYS A 30 -12.54 5.30 -0.58
C LYS A 30 -12.70 3.78 -0.57
N HIS A 31 -13.76 3.26 -1.19
CA HIS A 31 -14.00 1.82 -1.32
C HIS A 31 -12.92 1.13 -2.16
N LYS A 32 -12.49 1.74 -3.27
CA LYS A 32 -11.38 1.24 -4.10
C LYS A 32 -10.05 1.22 -3.34
N LEU A 33 -9.79 2.23 -2.51
CA LEU A 33 -8.59 2.28 -1.66
C LEU A 33 -8.65 1.20 -0.56
N LEU A 34 -9.79 1.04 0.11
CA LEU A 34 -9.99 -0.01 1.11
C LEU A 34 -9.84 -1.40 0.51
N THR A 35 -10.43 -1.66 -0.65
CA THR A 35 -10.32 -2.96 -1.32
C THR A 35 -8.92 -3.24 -1.84
N LYS A 36 -8.18 -2.23 -2.33
CA LYS A 36 -6.75 -2.37 -2.67
C LYS A 36 -5.91 -2.72 -1.44
N ASN A 37 -6.13 -2.05 -0.31
CA ASN A 37 -5.42 -2.33 0.95
C ASN A 37 -5.78 -3.71 1.53
N MET A 38 -7.03 -4.13 1.43
CA MET A 38 -7.46 -5.48 1.86
C MET A 38 -6.88 -6.57 0.96
N ARG A 39 -6.87 -6.37 -0.37
CA ARG A 39 -6.20 -7.30 -1.29
C ARG A 39 -4.70 -7.36 -1.08
N GLN A 40 -4.02 -6.26 -0.74
CA GLN A 40 -2.60 -6.31 -0.37
C GLN A 40 -2.35 -7.11 0.93
N LYS A 41 -3.33 -7.14 1.85
CA LYS A 41 -3.27 -8.01 3.04
C LYS A 41 -3.47 -9.49 2.70
N GLU A 42 -4.23 -9.80 1.63
CA GLU A 42 -4.47 -11.17 1.14
C GLU A 42 -3.42 -11.65 0.11
N GLU A 43 -2.87 -10.76 -0.73
CA GLU A 43 -1.75 -11.00 -1.67
C GLU A 43 -0.37 -10.97 -0.98
N SER A 44 -0.36 -10.86 0.36
CA SER A 44 0.63 -11.58 1.17
C SER A 44 0.41 -13.08 0.95
N ASN A 45 0.70 -13.53 -0.27
CA ASN A 45 0.87 -14.93 -0.63
C ASN A 45 1.60 -15.59 0.52
N GLU A 46 0.97 -16.63 1.05
CA GLU A 46 1.38 -17.46 2.17
C GLU A 46 2.85 -17.87 2.03
N VAL A 47 3.77 -16.98 2.38
CA VAL A 47 5.07 -17.39 2.89
C VAL A 47 4.68 -17.97 4.24
N PRO A 48 4.77 -19.29 4.45
CA PRO A 48 4.49 -19.87 5.75
C PRO A 48 5.29 -19.07 6.76
N TYR A 49 4.62 -18.57 7.79
CA TYR A 49 5.23 -17.71 8.81
C TYR A 49 6.53 -18.36 9.25
N ASN A 50 7.64 -17.75 8.86
CA ASN A 50 8.97 -18.21 9.18
C ASN A 50 9.58 -17.14 10.08
N GLU A 51 9.73 -17.46 11.36
CA GLU A 51 10.38 -16.59 12.35
C GLU A 51 11.79 -16.15 11.93
N ASN A 52 12.42 -16.89 11.01
CA ASN A 52 13.73 -16.59 10.46
C ASN A 52 13.68 -15.64 9.24
N ILE A 53 12.50 -15.19 8.79
CA ILE A 53 12.36 -14.28 7.66
C ILE A 53 11.70 -12.99 8.13
N PHE A 54 12.43 -11.88 8.01
CA PHE A 54 11.91 -10.54 8.19
C PHE A 54 11.75 -9.85 6.84
N SER A 55 10.59 -9.26 6.57
CA SER A 55 10.39 -8.47 5.36
C SER A 55 9.73 -7.14 5.66
N CYS A 56 10.12 -6.11 4.90
CA CYS A 56 9.56 -4.77 5.00
C CYS A 56 9.45 -4.17 3.59
N ILE A 57 8.33 -3.50 3.31
CA ILE A 57 8.01 -2.90 2.01
C ILE A 57 7.62 -1.44 2.23
N GLU A 58 8.23 -0.53 1.49
CA GLU A 58 7.88 0.88 1.37
C GLU A 58 7.14 1.09 0.05
N TYR A 59 5.96 1.70 0.11
CA TYR A 59 5.15 2.04 -1.04
C TYR A 59 5.24 3.55 -1.33
N ASP A 60 5.10 3.93 -2.61
CA ASP A 60 4.94 5.32 -3.01
C ASP A 60 3.50 5.84 -2.77
N LEU A 61 3.25 7.11 -3.12
CA LEU A 61 1.94 7.75 -2.97
C LEU A 61 0.85 7.16 -3.88
N GLU A 62 1.23 6.45 -4.94
CA GLU A 62 0.33 5.75 -5.87
C GLU A 62 0.05 4.31 -5.42
N GLY A 63 0.77 3.85 -4.38
CA GLY A 63 0.71 2.52 -3.82
C GLY A 63 1.46 1.48 -4.66
N ASN A 64 2.51 1.89 -5.38
CA ASN A 64 3.47 0.99 -6.03
C ASN A 64 4.62 0.67 -5.06
N GLU A 65 5.17 -0.54 -5.14
CA GLU A 65 6.36 -0.91 -4.35
C GLU A 65 7.56 -0.06 -4.77
N LYS A 66 8.06 0.77 -3.86
CA LYS A 66 9.21 1.63 -4.08
C LYS A 66 10.48 0.97 -3.58
N ASN A 67 10.47 0.51 -2.32
CA ASN A 67 11.58 -0.22 -1.72
C ASN A 67 11.06 -1.48 -1.03
N LYS A 68 11.85 -2.54 -1.04
CA LYS A 68 11.57 -3.75 -0.27
C LYS A 68 12.87 -4.31 0.26
N LEU A 69 12.85 -4.82 1.48
CA LEU A 69 13.95 -5.61 2.02
C LEU A 69 13.42 -6.94 2.51
N ILE A 70 14.22 -7.98 2.31
CA ILE A 70 13.98 -9.31 2.85
C ILE A 70 15.26 -9.73 3.57
N ARG A 71 15.17 -10.02 4.86
CA ARG A 71 16.26 -10.55 5.68
C ARG A 71 15.93 -11.98 6.09
N ASN A 72 16.88 -12.87 5.82
CA ASN A 72 16.85 -14.25 6.29
C ASN A 72 17.91 -14.41 7.38
N TYR A 73 17.49 -14.96 8.52
CA TYR A 73 18.35 -15.33 9.63
C TYR A 73 18.66 -16.82 9.57
N SER A 74 19.89 -17.17 9.92
CA SER A 74 20.33 -18.55 10.10
C SER A 74 20.48 -18.85 11.60
N PRO A 75 20.26 -20.10 12.05
CA PRO A 75 20.39 -20.46 13.48
C PRO A 75 21.77 -20.19 14.08
N ASN A 76 22.82 -20.17 13.25
CA ASN A 76 24.20 -19.88 13.63
C ASN A 76 24.49 -18.38 13.82
N GLY A 77 23.48 -17.51 13.76
CA GLY A 77 23.62 -16.06 13.92
C GLY A 77 24.05 -15.31 12.65
N GLU A 78 24.21 -16.04 11.53
CA GLU A 78 24.39 -15.44 10.21
C GLU A 78 23.08 -14.86 9.71
N TRP A 79 23.18 -13.88 8.82
CA TRP A 79 22.01 -13.39 8.12
C TRP A 79 22.36 -12.80 6.77
N LYS A 80 21.36 -12.78 5.88
CA LYS A 80 21.44 -12.16 4.55
C LYS A 80 20.24 -11.26 4.35
N THR A 81 20.48 -10.02 3.94
CA THR A 81 19.46 -9.07 3.52
C THR A 81 19.57 -8.80 2.03
N ILE A 82 18.46 -8.91 1.32
CA ILE A 82 18.32 -8.52 -0.08
C ILE A 82 17.48 -7.26 -0.12
N PHE A 83 18.01 -6.21 -0.72
CA PHE A 83 17.31 -4.96 -0.96
C PHE A 83 16.78 -4.93 -2.38
N TYR A 84 15.59 -4.40 -2.54
CA TYR A 84 14.90 -4.20 -3.79
C TYR A 84 14.52 -2.73 -3.94
N HIS A 85 14.65 -2.22 -5.15
CA HIS A 85 14.20 -0.91 -5.55
C HIS A 85 13.33 -1.05 -6.79
N ASN A 86 12.09 -0.54 -6.75
CA ASN A 86 11.10 -0.69 -7.81
C ASN A 86 10.95 -2.15 -8.31
N GLY A 87 10.84 -3.09 -7.35
CA GLY A 87 10.71 -4.53 -7.63
C GLY A 87 11.98 -5.25 -8.11
N LYS A 88 13.10 -4.54 -8.32
CA LYS A 88 14.36 -5.13 -8.78
C LYS A 88 15.37 -5.25 -7.64
N PRO A 89 16.08 -6.38 -7.50
CA PRO A 89 17.14 -6.50 -6.49
C PRO A 89 18.25 -5.47 -6.78
N SER A 90 18.62 -4.71 -5.76
CA SER A 90 19.63 -3.64 -5.86
C SER A 90 20.97 -4.05 -5.26
N HIS A 91 20.97 -4.57 -4.02
CA HIS A 91 22.19 -5.03 -3.35
C HIS A 91 21.88 -6.04 -2.26
N ILE A 92 22.93 -6.73 -1.81
CA ILE A 92 22.87 -7.78 -0.80
C ILE A 92 23.87 -7.44 0.30
N VAL A 93 23.41 -7.49 1.55
CA VAL A 93 24.26 -7.38 2.74
C VAL A 93 24.23 -8.71 3.49
N ARG A 94 25.38 -9.17 3.96
CA ARG A 94 25.51 -10.42 4.71
C ARG A 94 26.28 -10.20 6.00
N LYS A 95 25.95 -10.97 7.02
CA LYS A 95 26.78 -11.18 8.22
C LYS A 95 27.09 -12.66 8.29
N GLU A 96 28.37 -12.97 8.27
CA GLU A 96 28.91 -14.33 8.42
C GLU A 96 29.48 -14.47 9.83
N CYS A 97 29.33 -15.64 10.43
CA CYS A 97 29.84 -15.93 11.77
C CYS A 97 31.15 -16.69 11.62
N THR A 98 32.25 -16.10 12.08
CA THR A 98 33.53 -16.80 12.14
C THR A 98 33.59 -17.60 13.45
N ILE A 99 33.57 -18.92 13.35
CA ILE A 99 33.84 -19.79 14.51
C ILE A 99 35.34 -19.71 14.77
N VAL A 100 35.72 -19.22 15.95
CA VAL A 100 37.10 -19.31 16.43
C VAL A 100 37.19 -20.61 17.21
N GLU A 101 37.85 -21.61 16.62
CA GLU A 101 38.23 -22.83 17.35
C GLU A 101 39.26 -22.46 18.42
N ASN A 102 39.08 -22.97 19.63
CA ASN A 102 39.94 -22.74 20.79
C ASN A 102 40.62 -24.04 21.21
#